data_AF-A0AAV0FGJ7-F1
#
_entry.id   AF-A0AAV0FGJ7-F1
#
_cell.length_a   1.000
_cell.length_b   1.000
_cell.length_c   1.000
_cell.angle_alpha   90.00
_cell.angle_beta   90.00
_cell.angle_gamma   90.00
#
_symmetry.space_group_name_H-M   'P 1'
#
loop_
_entity.id
_entity.type
_entity.pdbx_description
1 polymer ?
#
loop_
_entity_poly.entity_id
_entity_poly.type
_entity_poly.pdbx_seq_one_letter_code
_entity_poly.pdbx_strand_id
1 'polypeptide(L)'
;MFGRGPKKSDNTRYYDILGVSKNASVDEIKKAYRKAAIKNHPDKGGDPEKFKELAQAYEVLGNPEKREIYDEYGEDALKEGMGGGEGMQDPFDIFQSFFGGGNPFGGGGSGRGRRQRRGEDVIHPMKVSLEDLYNGTTKKLSLSRNVICSKCNGKGSKSGASTKCGGCEGSGMKVTIRHLGPSMIQQMQQPCNECKGTGETIRKDDRCQICKGEKVVQEKKVLEVHVEKGMQNGQKITFPGEADEAPEMITGDVVFVLQQKEHPKFKRKGDDLFVDHTLSLTEALCGFTFILTHLDGRQLLIKSKPGEVVKPDEFKAINDEGMPAYQRPFIKGKLYIRFVVDFPDSLSQEQVELLESILPPRPNPLHSEMEIDECEETTLHNVNIEEEMRRKREEAAYEEDDDDNHAHGGAQRVQCAQQ
;
A
#
# COMPACT_ATOMS: atom_id res chain seq x y z
N MET A 1 -50.82 -12.28 39.36
CA MET A 1 -51.10 -11.84 37.98
C MET A 1 -49.91 -10.99 37.55
N PHE A 2 -49.12 -11.23 36.51
CA PHE A 2 -49.34 -11.87 35.22
C PHE A 2 -48.07 -12.59 34.77
N GLY A 3 -48.18 -13.86 34.40
CA GLY A 3 -47.14 -14.53 33.61
C GLY A 3 -47.21 -14.02 32.17
N ARG A 4 -46.12 -13.42 31.67
CA ARG A 4 -45.91 -13.27 30.23
C ARG A 4 -44.92 -14.36 29.83
N GLY A 5 -45.41 -15.44 29.24
CA GLY A 5 -44.55 -16.34 28.47
C GLY A 5 -43.92 -15.57 27.30
N PRO A 6 -42.73 -15.97 26.84
CA PRO A 6 -42.09 -15.31 25.70
C PRO A 6 -43.01 -15.42 24.48
N LYS A 7 -43.30 -14.28 23.84
CA LYS A 7 -44.01 -14.27 22.56
C LYS A 7 -43.16 -15.08 21.57
N LYS A 8 -43.76 -16.07 20.90
CA LYS A 8 -43.16 -16.67 19.71
C LYS A 8 -43.08 -15.55 18.65
N SER A 9 -41.89 -15.01 18.48
CA SER A 9 -41.52 -14.07 17.43
C SER A 9 -41.58 -14.74 16.06
N ASP A 10 -41.79 -13.94 15.02
CA ASP A 10 -41.86 -14.40 13.64
C ASP A 10 -40.47 -14.87 13.17
N ASN A 11 -40.35 -16.15 12.86
CA ASN A 11 -39.12 -16.79 12.34
C ASN A 11 -39.25 -17.20 10.87
N THR A 12 -40.23 -16.65 10.16
CA THR A 12 -40.47 -16.88 8.73
C THR A 12 -40.12 -15.68 7.85
N ARG A 13 -40.17 -14.46 8.41
CA ARG A 13 -39.98 -13.21 7.67
C ARG A 13 -38.70 -13.14 6.80
N TYR A 14 -37.53 -13.56 7.30
CA TYR A 14 -36.29 -13.49 6.50
C TYR A 14 -36.26 -14.50 5.35
N TYR A 15 -36.93 -15.64 5.53
CA TYR A 15 -37.10 -16.62 4.45
C TYR A 15 -38.05 -16.08 3.38
N ASP A 16 -39.13 -15.39 3.79
CA ASP A 16 -40.09 -14.75 2.90
C ASP A 16 -39.46 -13.58 2.12
N ILE A 17 -38.64 -12.75 2.77
CA ILE A 17 -37.89 -11.64 2.15
C ILE A 17 -36.94 -12.15 1.05
N LEU A 18 -36.25 -13.27 1.30
CA LEU A 18 -35.39 -13.91 0.30
C LEU A 18 -36.18 -14.75 -0.73
N GLY A 19 -37.47 -15.01 -0.49
CA GLY A 19 -38.32 -15.84 -1.32
C GLY A 19 -37.92 -17.32 -1.34
N VAL A 20 -37.41 -17.83 -0.22
CA VAL A 20 -36.94 -19.21 -0.06
C VAL A 20 -37.72 -19.92 1.05
N SER A 21 -37.77 -21.26 1.00
CA SER A 21 -38.38 -22.05 2.07
C SER A 21 -37.53 -22.00 3.34
N LYS A 22 -38.15 -22.17 4.52
CA LYS A 22 -37.45 -22.32 5.80
C LYS A 22 -36.45 -23.49 5.82
N ASN A 23 -36.68 -24.51 5.00
CA ASN A 23 -35.79 -25.66 4.84
C ASN A 23 -34.72 -25.47 3.75
N ALA A 24 -34.60 -24.27 3.17
CA ALA A 24 -33.63 -24.01 2.11
C ALA A 24 -32.19 -24.21 2.59
N SER A 25 -31.35 -24.77 1.71
CA SER A 25 -29.93 -24.91 1.95
C SER A 25 -29.21 -23.55 1.92
N VAL A 26 -28.01 -23.47 2.51
CA VAL A 26 -27.19 -22.24 2.52
C VAL A 26 -26.88 -21.78 1.09
N ASP A 27 -26.68 -22.72 0.16
CA ASP A 27 -26.43 -22.41 -1.25
C ASP A 27 -27.66 -21.84 -1.96
N GLU A 28 -28.87 -22.31 -1.63
CA GLU A 28 -30.13 -21.77 -2.14
C GLU A 28 -30.40 -20.36 -1.61
N ILE A 29 -30.15 -20.12 -0.32
CA ILE A 29 -30.21 -18.80 0.32
C ILE A 29 -29.26 -17.82 -0.37
N LYS A 30 -28.01 -18.25 -0.61
CA LYS A 30 -26.99 -17.44 -1.32
C LYS A 30 -27.34 -17.18 -2.78
N LYS A 31 -28.01 -18.11 -3.45
CA LYS A 31 -28.46 -17.94 -4.85
C LYS A 31 -29.66 -17.00 -4.92
N ALA A 32 -30.60 -17.11 -3.99
CA ALA A 32 -31.77 -16.25 -3.89
C ALA A 32 -31.38 -14.80 -3.57
N TYR A 33 -30.49 -14.59 -2.58
CA TYR A 33 -29.95 -13.27 -2.26
C TYR A 33 -29.28 -12.61 -3.47
N ARG A 34 -28.39 -13.31 -4.17
CA ARG A 34 -27.73 -12.75 -5.36
C ARG A 34 -28.73 -12.33 -6.45
N LYS A 35 -29.77 -13.12 -6.68
CA LYS A 35 -30.82 -12.81 -7.67
C LYS A 35 -31.65 -11.59 -7.24
N ALA A 36 -32.02 -11.51 -5.95
CA ALA A 36 -32.83 -10.42 -5.41
C ALA A 36 -32.04 -9.10 -5.27
N ALA A 37 -30.77 -9.18 -4.86
CA ALA A 37 -29.87 -8.04 -4.72
C ALA A 37 -29.56 -7.36 -6.06
N ILE A 38 -29.38 -8.13 -7.14
CA ILE A 38 -29.18 -7.57 -8.48
C ILE A 38 -30.45 -6.85 -8.98
N LYS A 39 -31.63 -7.38 -8.63
CA LYS A 39 -32.92 -6.81 -9.03
C LYS A 39 -33.25 -5.52 -8.26
N ASN A 40 -32.87 -5.46 -6.98
CA ASN A 40 -33.18 -4.34 -6.09
C ASN A 40 -31.97 -3.42 -5.85
N HIS A 41 -30.92 -3.50 -6.66
CA HIS A 41 -29.74 -2.64 -6.50
C HIS A 41 -30.10 -1.16 -6.76
N PRO A 42 -29.70 -0.21 -5.88
CA PRO A 42 -30.02 1.21 -6.03
C PRO A 42 -29.58 1.80 -7.38
N ASP A 43 -28.37 1.46 -7.83
CA ASP A 43 -27.84 1.91 -9.13
C ASP A 43 -28.60 1.38 -10.35
N LYS A 44 -29.45 0.35 -10.18
CA LYS A 44 -30.29 -0.21 -11.24
C LYS A 44 -31.76 0.19 -11.12
N GLY A 45 -32.05 1.23 -10.34
CA GLY A 45 -33.41 1.73 -10.11
C GLY A 45 -34.23 0.88 -9.12
N GLY A 46 -33.55 0.08 -8.29
CA GLY A 46 -34.17 -0.74 -7.25
C GLY A 46 -34.51 0.05 -5.99
N ASP A 47 -35.40 -0.53 -5.17
CA ASP A 47 -35.87 0.07 -3.92
C ASP A 47 -34.81 -0.09 -2.81
N PRO A 48 -34.23 1.01 -2.29
CA PRO A 48 -33.13 0.96 -1.35
C PRO A 48 -33.53 0.37 0.02
N GLU A 49 -34.80 0.47 0.41
CA GLU A 49 -35.29 -0.15 1.65
C GLU A 49 -35.34 -1.68 1.54
N LYS A 50 -35.85 -2.19 0.42
CA LYS A 50 -35.87 -3.63 0.14
C LYS A 50 -34.46 -4.21 0.00
N PHE A 51 -33.52 -3.43 -0.52
CA PHE A 51 -32.12 -3.84 -0.59
C PHE A 51 -31.51 -4.03 0.81
N LYS A 52 -31.79 -3.12 1.74
CA LYS A 52 -31.36 -3.22 3.14
C LYS A 52 -31.97 -4.45 3.83
N GLU A 53 -33.27 -4.69 3.65
CA GLU A 53 -33.94 -5.87 4.22
C GLU A 53 -33.39 -7.19 3.65
N LEU A 54 -33.08 -7.24 2.35
CA LEU A 54 -32.44 -8.41 1.72
C LEU A 54 -31.03 -8.68 2.26
N ALA A 55 -30.25 -7.62 2.48
CA ALA A 55 -28.91 -7.74 3.07
C ALA A 55 -28.97 -8.26 4.51
N GLN A 56 -29.89 -7.72 5.32
CA GLN A 56 -30.12 -8.18 6.69
C GLN A 56 -30.57 -9.65 6.74
N ALA A 57 -31.51 -10.04 5.88
CA ALA A 57 -31.97 -11.43 5.80
C ALA A 57 -30.84 -12.40 5.42
N TYR A 58 -29.98 -12.03 4.48
CA TYR A 58 -28.84 -12.85 4.09
C TYR A 58 -27.75 -12.92 5.16
N GLU A 59 -27.52 -11.85 5.91
CA GLU A 59 -26.53 -11.86 7.01
C GLU A 59 -26.91 -12.86 8.11
N VAL A 60 -28.21 -12.92 8.43
CA VAL A 60 -28.75 -13.83 9.46
C VAL A 60 -28.84 -15.25 8.93
N LEU A 61 -29.40 -15.46 7.74
CA LEU A 61 -29.65 -16.80 7.20
C LEU A 61 -28.43 -17.44 6.51
N GLY A 62 -27.44 -16.64 6.12
CA GLY A 62 -26.23 -17.10 5.42
C GLY A 62 -25.17 -17.71 6.35
N ASN A 63 -25.23 -17.44 7.66
CA ASN A 63 -24.37 -18.04 8.66
C ASN A 63 -25.14 -19.14 9.43
N PRO A 64 -24.64 -20.39 9.49
CA PRO A 64 -25.31 -21.49 10.19
C PRO A 64 -25.65 -21.19 11.66
N GLU A 65 -24.76 -20.53 12.40
CA GLU A 65 -24.94 -20.21 13.82
C GLU A 65 -25.99 -19.11 14.01
N LYS A 66 -25.97 -18.06 13.17
CA LYS A 66 -26.97 -16.98 13.21
C LYS A 66 -28.35 -17.46 12.78
N ARG A 67 -28.41 -18.39 11.83
CA ARG A 67 -29.65 -19.02 11.36
C ARG A 67 -30.30 -19.84 12.45
N GLU A 68 -29.53 -20.63 13.20
CA GLU A 68 -30.04 -21.43 14.31
C GLU A 68 -30.69 -20.55 15.39
N ILE A 69 -30.02 -19.44 15.75
CA ILE A 69 -30.55 -18.45 16.70
C ILE A 69 -31.84 -17.82 16.18
N TYR A 70 -31.90 -17.46 14.89
CA TYR A 70 -33.11 -16.90 14.28
C TYR A 70 -34.25 -17.92 14.20
N ASP A 71 -33.94 -19.17 13.88
CA ASP A 71 -34.92 -20.25 13.80
C ASP A 71 -35.52 -20.57 15.18
N GLU A 72 -34.72 -20.46 16.24
CA GLU A 72 -35.12 -20.75 17.63
C GLU A 72 -35.82 -19.56 18.32
N TYR A 73 -35.33 -18.33 18.13
CA TYR A 73 -35.78 -17.14 18.89
C TYR A 73 -36.39 -16.00 18.05
N GLY A 74 -36.47 -16.15 16.72
CA GLY A 74 -37.09 -15.21 15.77
C GLY A 74 -36.49 -13.80 15.75
N GLU A 75 -37.15 -12.85 15.05
CA GLU A 75 -36.59 -11.49 14.82
C GLU A 75 -36.32 -10.71 16.12
N ASP A 76 -37.12 -10.92 17.16
CA ASP A 76 -37.04 -10.15 18.41
C ASP A 76 -35.71 -10.36 19.18
N ALA A 77 -35.11 -11.56 19.11
CA ALA A 77 -33.83 -11.85 19.74
C ALA A 77 -32.63 -11.15 19.08
N LEU A 78 -32.77 -10.77 17.80
CA LEU A 78 -31.77 -9.95 17.10
C LEU A 78 -31.96 -8.46 17.39
N LYS A 79 -33.17 -8.03 17.78
CA LYS A 79 -33.54 -6.63 18.00
C LYS A 79 -33.31 -6.17 19.43
N GLU A 80 -33.49 -7.04 20.43
CA GLU A 80 -33.21 -6.71 21.85
C GLU A 80 -31.71 -6.53 22.18
N GLY A 81 -30.80 -6.81 21.23
CA GLY A 81 -29.38 -6.43 21.31
C GLY A 81 -29.06 -5.02 20.77
N MET A 82 -30.04 -4.30 20.22
CA MET A 82 -29.89 -2.95 19.64
C MET A 82 -30.88 -1.96 20.29
N GLY A 83 -30.54 -1.48 21.49
CA GLY A 83 -31.29 -0.44 22.19
C GLY A 83 -30.63 0.93 22.13
N GLY A 84 -31.18 1.82 21.29
CA GLY A 84 -31.25 3.28 21.53
C GLY A 84 -30.05 4.16 21.12
N GLY A 85 -30.22 4.93 20.04
CA GLY A 85 -29.38 6.09 19.73
C GLY A 85 -29.46 6.52 18.27
N GLU A 86 -30.19 7.61 17.98
CA GLU A 86 -30.11 8.34 16.70
C GLU A 86 -28.67 8.85 16.50
N GLY A 87 -28.00 8.31 15.48
CA GLY A 87 -26.65 8.73 15.12
C GLY A 87 -26.06 7.81 14.07
N MET A 88 -25.95 8.32 12.84
CA MET A 88 -25.34 7.67 11.68
C MET A 88 -23.91 7.20 11.99
N GLN A 89 -23.74 5.93 12.35
CA GLN A 89 -22.45 5.24 12.38
C GLN A 89 -22.58 3.85 11.76
N ASP A 90 -21.55 3.48 11.00
CA ASP A 90 -21.47 2.29 10.16
C ASP A 90 -21.78 1.01 10.98
N PRO A 91 -22.75 0.16 10.55
CA PRO A 91 -23.16 -1.05 11.27
C PRO A 91 -22.02 -2.06 11.55
N PHE A 92 -20.88 -1.93 10.87
CA PHE A 92 -19.70 -2.78 11.07
C PHE A 92 -18.90 -2.46 12.36
N ASP A 93 -18.91 -1.21 12.85
CA ASP A 93 -18.06 -0.78 13.98
C ASP A 93 -18.69 -1.06 15.36
N ILE A 94 -20.01 -1.04 15.42
CA ILE A 94 -20.75 -1.37 16.66
C ILE A 94 -20.69 -2.88 16.95
N PHE A 95 -20.65 -3.72 15.91
CA PHE A 95 -20.57 -5.17 16.09
C PHE A 95 -19.14 -5.67 16.39
N GLN A 96 -18.09 -4.95 15.95
CA GLN A 96 -16.72 -5.19 16.43
C GLN A 96 -16.57 -4.88 17.93
N SER A 97 -17.34 -3.93 18.44
CA SER A 97 -17.35 -3.61 19.87
C SER A 97 -18.09 -4.67 20.71
N PHE A 98 -19.05 -5.39 20.13
CA PHE A 98 -19.86 -6.39 20.83
C PHE A 98 -19.33 -7.83 20.72
N PHE A 99 -18.68 -8.18 19.59
CA PHE A 99 -18.12 -9.52 19.34
C PHE A 99 -16.59 -9.55 19.18
N GLY A 100 -15.92 -8.40 19.21
CA GLY A 100 -14.49 -8.22 18.93
C GLY A 100 -13.72 -7.49 20.02
N GLY A 101 -13.87 -7.91 21.28
CA GLY A 101 -12.86 -7.68 22.31
C GLY A 101 -13.11 -6.51 23.26
N GLY A 102 -13.48 -6.86 24.50
CA GLY A 102 -13.24 -6.02 25.68
C GLY A 102 -14.49 -5.67 26.49
N ASN A 103 -15.13 -6.65 27.14
CA ASN A 103 -16.12 -6.33 28.17
C ASN A 103 -15.43 -6.18 29.55
N PRO A 104 -15.67 -5.11 30.33
CA PRO A 104 -14.86 -4.73 31.50
C PRO A 104 -15.28 -5.36 32.84
N PHE A 105 -16.21 -6.32 32.86
CA PHE A 105 -16.71 -6.93 34.10
C PHE A 105 -17.03 -8.41 33.90
N GLY A 106 -16.41 -9.28 34.70
CA GLY A 106 -16.90 -10.65 34.96
C GLY A 106 -16.04 -11.78 34.41
N GLY A 107 -15.29 -12.43 35.30
CA GLY A 107 -14.57 -13.67 35.01
C GLY A 107 -15.50 -14.88 34.87
N GLY A 108 -15.12 -15.80 33.98
CA GLY A 108 -15.77 -17.09 33.81
C GLY A 108 -15.13 -17.83 32.65
N GLY A 109 -14.46 -18.94 32.95
CA GLY A 109 -13.55 -19.66 32.06
C GLY A 109 -14.16 -20.07 30.72
N SER A 110 -13.56 -19.57 29.65
CA SER A 110 -13.61 -20.20 28.34
C SER A 110 -12.24 -20.81 28.10
N GLY A 111 -12.20 -22.10 27.74
CA GLY A 111 -10.99 -22.82 27.35
C GLY A 111 -10.30 -22.13 26.18
N ARG A 112 -9.46 -21.14 26.48
CA ARG A 112 -8.47 -20.62 25.56
C ARG A 112 -7.43 -21.73 25.42
N GLY A 113 -7.57 -22.54 24.38
CA GLY A 113 -6.40 -23.16 23.80
C GLY A 113 -5.34 -22.07 23.71
N ARG A 114 -4.19 -22.28 24.37
CA ARG A 114 -3.03 -21.38 24.25
C ARG A 114 -2.74 -21.28 22.75
N ARG A 115 -3.30 -20.28 22.06
CA ARG A 115 -2.79 -19.86 20.77
C ARG A 115 -1.39 -19.39 21.11
N GLN A 116 -0.42 -20.25 20.82
CA GLN A 116 0.99 -19.96 21.00
C GLN A 116 1.22 -18.65 20.24
N ARG A 117 1.71 -17.63 20.95
CA ARG A 117 1.91 -16.31 20.35
C ARG A 117 2.86 -16.49 19.17
N ARG A 118 2.58 -15.88 18.02
CA ARG A 118 3.51 -15.89 16.87
C ARG A 118 4.40 -14.65 16.98
N GLY A 119 5.67 -14.82 16.66
CA GLY A 119 6.64 -13.74 16.52
C GLY A 119 6.34 -12.91 15.28
N GLU A 120 6.86 -11.70 15.27
CA GLU A 120 6.68 -10.77 14.17
C GLU A 120 7.54 -11.17 12.97
N ASP A 121 7.00 -10.96 11.77
CA ASP A 121 7.74 -11.21 10.52
C ASP A 121 8.76 -10.09 10.28
N VAL A 122 9.94 -10.45 9.79
CA VAL A 122 11.02 -9.51 9.49
C VAL A 122 11.01 -9.19 8.00
N ILE A 123 10.71 -7.94 7.65
CA ILE A 123 10.68 -7.48 6.25
C ILE A 123 12.04 -6.88 5.87
N HIS A 124 12.69 -7.46 4.88
CA HIS A 124 13.99 -7.00 4.39
C HIS A 124 13.88 -6.49 2.93
N PRO A 125 14.02 -5.19 2.67
CA PRO A 125 14.03 -4.69 1.30
C PRO A 125 15.32 -5.12 0.59
N MET A 126 15.18 -5.76 -0.57
CA MET A 126 16.31 -6.22 -1.39
C MET A 126 16.39 -5.43 -2.68
N LYS A 127 17.46 -4.66 -2.84
CA LYS A 127 17.69 -3.91 -4.07
C LYS A 127 18.17 -4.84 -5.20
N VAL A 128 17.43 -4.88 -6.30
CA VAL A 128 17.70 -5.70 -7.49
C VAL A 128 17.79 -4.82 -8.73
N SER A 129 18.75 -5.10 -9.61
CA SER A 129 18.87 -4.34 -10.86
C SER A 129 17.91 -4.87 -11.93
N LEU A 130 17.74 -4.13 -13.03
CA LEU A 130 16.89 -4.58 -14.13
C LEU A 130 17.49 -5.81 -14.86
N GLU A 131 18.82 -5.88 -14.95
CA GLU A 131 19.56 -7.02 -15.50
C GLU A 131 19.41 -8.27 -14.63
N ASP A 132 19.44 -8.11 -13.31
CA ASP A 132 19.18 -9.20 -12.35
C ASP A 132 17.77 -9.78 -12.56
N LEU A 133 16.76 -8.92 -12.77
CA LEU A 133 15.37 -9.32 -13.01
C LEU A 133 15.16 -9.93 -14.40
N TYR A 134 15.97 -9.55 -15.39
CA TYR A 134 15.91 -10.07 -16.75
C TYR A 134 16.57 -11.45 -16.86
N ASN A 135 17.78 -11.59 -16.34
CA ASN A 135 18.59 -12.80 -16.44
C ASN A 135 18.32 -13.81 -15.32
N GLY A 136 17.75 -13.36 -14.21
CA GLY A 136 17.66 -14.13 -12.98
C GLY A 136 19.01 -14.18 -12.25
N THR A 137 18.99 -14.16 -10.93
CA THR A 137 20.20 -14.17 -10.11
C THR A 137 19.95 -14.83 -8.76
N THR A 138 21.00 -15.29 -8.10
CA THR A 138 20.93 -15.78 -6.72
C THR A 138 21.80 -14.90 -5.85
N LYS A 139 21.20 -14.26 -4.84
CA LYS A 139 21.91 -13.38 -3.89
C LYS A 139 22.00 -14.04 -2.53
N LYS A 140 23.20 -14.08 -1.96
CA LYS A 140 23.42 -14.56 -0.59
C LYS A 140 23.37 -13.36 0.36
N LEU A 141 22.46 -13.40 1.33
CA LEU A 141 22.29 -12.34 2.32
C LEU A 141 22.53 -12.91 3.72
N SER A 142 23.45 -12.29 4.45
CA SER A 142 23.69 -12.61 5.85
C SER A 142 22.72 -11.83 6.73
N LEU A 143 21.88 -12.54 7.48
CA LEU A 143 21.00 -11.97 8.49
C LEU A 143 21.46 -12.40 9.88
N SER A 144 21.40 -11.48 10.83
CA SER A 144 21.52 -11.79 12.26
C SER A 144 20.13 -12.00 12.82
N ARG A 145 19.86 -13.18 13.38
CA ARG A 145 18.61 -13.51 14.04
C ARG A 145 18.84 -14.00 15.46
N ASN A 146 17.88 -13.81 16.34
CA ASN A 146 17.85 -14.41 17.66
C ASN A 146 17.37 -15.86 17.55
N VAL A 147 18.14 -16.81 18.07
CA VAL A 147 17.75 -18.22 18.17
C VAL A 147 17.71 -18.66 19.62
N ILE A 148 16.85 -19.62 19.94
CA ILE A 148 16.76 -20.18 21.29
C ILE A 148 18.13 -20.74 21.68
N CYS A 149 18.61 -20.36 22.86
CA CYS A 149 19.93 -20.78 23.33
C CYS A 149 19.98 -22.31 23.48
N SER A 150 20.75 -22.98 22.63
CA SER A 150 20.89 -24.44 22.59
C SER A 150 21.41 -25.05 23.90
N LYS A 151 22.14 -24.30 24.73
CA LYS A 151 22.64 -24.79 26.02
C LYS A 151 21.61 -24.80 27.14
N CYS A 152 20.62 -23.90 27.11
CA CYS A 152 19.59 -23.82 28.15
C CYS A 152 18.18 -24.04 27.63
N ASN A 153 18.02 -24.34 26.33
CA ASN A 153 16.75 -24.56 25.65
C ASN A 153 15.69 -23.49 25.98
N GLY A 154 16.11 -22.22 25.98
CA GLY A 154 15.21 -21.09 26.25
C GLY A 154 14.85 -20.88 27.73
N LYS A 155 15.43 -21.63 28.67
CA LYS A 155 15.17 -21.45 30.11
C LYS A 155 15.98 -20.32 30.74
N GLY A 156 17.16 -20.02 30.20
CA GLY A 156 18.04 -18.93 30.66
C GLY A 156 18.91 -19.28 31.88
N SER A 157 18.66 -20.41 32.54
CA SER A 157 19.47 -20.94 33.65
C SER A 157 20.22 -22.22 33.27
N LYS A 158 21.27 -22.58 34.01
CA LYS A 158 22.00 -23.84 33.83
C LYS A 158 21.19 -25.01 34.37
N SER A 159 20.57 -24.84 35.53
CA SER A 159 19.75 -25.85 36.20
C SER A 159 18.33 -25.98 35.62
N GLY A 160 17.87 -24.97 34.86
CA GLY A 160 16.49 -24.85 34.45
C GLY A 160 15.56 -24.29 35.53
N ALA A 161 16.07 -23.95 36.72
CA ALA A 161 15.30 -23.31 37.77
C ALA A 161 15.14 -21.80 37.51
N SER A 162 13.96 -21.29 37.82
CA SER A 162 13.65 -19.86 37.90
C SER A 162 12.91 -19.59 39.22
N THR A 163 13.13 -18.42 39.80
CA THR A 163 12.44 -17.98 41.02
C THR A 163 11.42 -16.90 40.68
N LYS A 164 10.30 -16.85 41.41
CA LYS A 164 9.36 -15.74 41.26
C LYS A 164 10.05 -14.42 41.53
N CYS A 165 9.80 -13.42 40.68
CA CYS A 165 10.35 -12.09 40.85
C CYS A 165 9.81 -11.47 42.15
N GLY A 166 10.69 -11.08 43.07
CA GLY A 166 10.30 -10.46 44.33
C GLY A 166 9.61 -9.11 44.14
N GLY A 167 10.05 -8.30 43.17
CA GLY A 167 9.46 -6.97 42.93
C GLY A 167 8.03 -6.98 42.37
N CYS A 168 7.61 -8.03 41.66
CA CYS A 168 6.24 -8.11 41.10
C CYS A 168 5.48 -9.34 41.56
N GLU A 169 6.04 -10.12 42.48
CA GLU A 169 5.48 -11.36 43.01
C GLU A 169 5.05 -12.39 41.93
N GLY A 170 5.67 -12.32 40.74
CA GLY A 170 5.33 -13.18 39.60
C GLY A 170 4.33 -12.59 38.61
N SER A 171 3.82 -11.37 38.83
CA SER A 171 2.84 -10.73 37.94
C SER A 171 3.47 -10.12 36.68
N GLY A 172 4.79 -9.92 36.66
CA GLY A 172 5.53 -9.29 35.55
C GLY A 172 5.31 -7.78 35.40
N MET A 173 4.31 -7.21 36.06
CA MET A 173 3.91 -5.80 35.94
C MET A 173 3.87 -5.13 37.32
N LYS A 174 4.32 -3.88 37.41
CA LYS A 174 4.13 -3.02 38.59
C LYS A 174 3.08 -1.97 38.26
N VAL A 175 2.06 -1.84 39.11
CA VAL A 175 1.02 -0.81 38.98
C VAL A 175 1.52 0.43 39.73
N THR A 176 1.81 1.50 38.99
CA THR A 176 2.19 2.80 39.56
C THR A 176 0.98 3.71 39.56
N ILE A 177 0.58 4.17 40.74
CA ILE A 177 -0.53 5.11 40.91
C ILE A 177 0.02 6.54 40.76
N ARG A 178 -0.44 7.29 39.76
CA ARG A 178 -0.11 8.70 39.58
C ARG A 178 -1.29 9.55 40.02
N HIS A 179 -1.09 10.38 41.04
CA HIS A 179 -2.09 11.36 41.49
C HIS A 179 -2.04 12.58 40.55
N LEU A 180 -3.08 12.79 39.76
CA LEU A 180 -3.18 13.91 38.81
C LEU A 180 -3.94 15.12 39.38
N GLY A 181 -4.47 15.00 40.60
CA GLY A 181 -5.12 16.09 41.31
C GLY A 181 -5.89 15.60 42.54
N PRO A 182 -6.54 16.51 43.28
CA PRO A 182 -7.50 16.14 44.30
C PRO A 182 -8.59 15.26 43.65
N SER A 183 -8.79 14.06 44.17
CA SER A 183 -9.77 13.04 43.69
C SER A 183 -9.51 12.33 42.35
N MET A 184 -8.41 12.58 41.63
CA MET A 184 -8.08 11.84 40.39
C MET A 184 -6.78 11.04 40.52
N ILE A 185 -6.92 9.72 40.53
CA ILE A 185 -5.80 8.77 40.45
C ILE A 185 -5.80 8.06 39.09
N GLN A 186 -4.67 8.08 38.40
CA GLN A 186 -4.44 7.31 37.19
C GLN A 186 -3.54 6.12 37.53
N GLN A 187 -4.05 4.90 37.35
CA GLN A 187 -3.25 3.69 37.49
C GLN A 187 -2.54 3.40 36.16
N MET A 188 -1.21 3.47 36.16
CA MET A 188 -0.39 3.10 35.00
C MET A 188 0.26 1.74 35.26
N GLN A 189 0.03 0.78 34.37
CA GLN A 189 0.73 -0.50 34.41
C GLN A 189 2.06 -0.37 33.66
N GLN A 190 3.17 -0.65 34.34
CA GLN A 190 4.50 -0.66 33.72
C GLN A 190 5.14 -2.05 33.90
N PRO A 191 5.92 -2.53 32.93
CA PRO A 191 6.65 -3.79 33.09
C PRO A 191 7.60 -3.69 34.28
N CYS A 192 7.66 -4.74 35.09
CA CYS A 192 8.51 -4.77 36.29
C CYS A 192 9.98 -4.63 35.90
N ASN A 193 10.66 -3.61 36.45
CA ASN A 193 12.09 -3.34 36.15
C ASN A 193 13.04 -4.50 36.52
N GLU A 194 12.69 -5.36 37.48
CA GLU A 194 13.54 -6.47 37.92
C GLU A 194 13.48 -7.70 37.02
N CYS A 195 12.30 -8.02 36.48
CA CYS A 195 12.09 -9.19 35.61
C CYS A 195 11.79 -8.82 34.15
N LYS A 196 11.77 -7.52 33.81
CA LYS A 196 11.45 -6.99 32.47
C LYS A 196 10.16 -7.57 31.88
N GLY A 197 9.13 -7.77 32.70
CA GLY A 197 7.85 -8.34 32.24
C GLY A 197 7.73 -9.86 32.32
N THR A 198 8.81 -10.60 32.62
CA THR A 198 8.78 -12.08 32.60
C THR A 198 8.18 -12.71 33.85
N GLY A 199 8.04 -11.97 34.96
CA GLY A 199 7.55 -12.49 36.24
C GLY A 199 8.54 -13.37 37.00
N GLU A 200 9.65 -13.76 36.37
CA GLU A 200 10.64 -14.66 36.93
C GLU A 200 12.03 -14.00 36.96
N THR A 201 12.83 -14.39 37.95
CA THR A 201 14.23 -13.97 38.08
C THR A 201 15.12 -15.20 38.19
N ILE A 202 16.31 -15.10 37.60
CA ILE A 202 17.32 -16.15 37.63
C ILE A 202 18.48 -15.68 38.49
N ARG A 203 18.87 -16.50 39.49
CA ARG A 203 20.03 -16.25 40.35
C ARG A 203 21.29 -16.06 39.50
N LYS A 204 22.13 -15.09 39.87
CA LYS A 204 23.30 -14.69 39.07
C LYS A 204 24.23 -15.88 38.75
N ASP A 205 24.47 -16.75 39.71
CA ASP A 205 25.39 -17.90 39.57
C ASP A 205 24.85 -19.01 38.65
N ASP A 206 23.52 -19.10 38.56
CA ASP A 206 22.80 -20.09 37.77
C ASP A 206 22.44 -19.56 36.36
N ARG A 207 22.81 -18.33 36.02
CA ARG A 207 22.62 -17.82 34.65
C ARG A 207 23.43 -18.63 33.65
N CYS A 208 22.79 -18.96 32.54
CA CYS A 208 23.47 -19.60 31.42
C CYS A 208 24.66 -18.73 30.97
N GLN A 209 25.82 -19.34 30.72
CA GLN A 209 27.03 -18.59 30.37
C GLN A 209 26.99 -18.02 28.95
N ILE A 210 26.21 -18.62 28.05
CA ILE A 210 26.12 -18.19 26.65
C ILE A 210 25.10 -17.06 26.50
N CYS A 211 23.83 -17.26 26.90
CA CYS A 211 22.79 -16.23 26.78
C CYS A 211 22.74 -15.26 27.96
N LYS A 212 23.53 -15.48 29.02
CA LYS A 212 23.60 -14.61 30.23
C LYS A 212 22.25 -14.36 30.90
N GLY A 213 21.28 -15.25 30.72
CA GLY A 213 19.91 -15.16 31.26
C GLY A 213 18.87 -14.63 30.27
N GLU A 214 19.26 -14.19 29.08
CA GLU A 214 18.35 -13.64 28.05
C GLU A 214 17.61 -14.71 27.23
N LYS A 215 17.87 -16.01 27.49
CA LYS A 215 17.21 -17.19 26.88
C LYS A 215 17.48 -17.40 25.38
N VAL A 216 17.85 -16.37 24.64
CA VAL A 216 18.21 -16.40 23.22
C VAL A 216 19.67 -16.02 22.97
N VAL A 217 20.20 -16.34 21.79
CA VAL A 217 21.54 -15.98 21.33
C VAL A 217 21.45 -15.44 19.90
N GLN A 218 22.28 -14.45 19.56
CA GLN A 218 22.35 -13.96 18.18
C GLN A 218 23.18 -14.91 17.32
N GLU A 219 22.58 -15.40 16.24
CA GLU A 219 23.20 -16.24 15.22
C GLU A 219 23.21 -15.51 13.87
N LYS A 220 24.32 -15.58 13.15
CA LYS A 220 24.42 -15.10 11.77
C LYS A 220 24.12 -16.25 10.82
N LYS A 221 23.06 -16.13 10.04
CA LYS A 221 22.67 -17.11 9.01
C LYS A 221 22.74 -16.48 7.63
N VAL A 222 23.25 -17.23 6.66
CA VAL A 222 23.28 -16.81 5.26
C VAL A 222 22.08 -17.44 4.56
N LEU A 223 21.16 -16.61 4.07
CA LEU A 223 20.03 -17.03 3.26
C LEU A 223 20.36 -16.82 1.78
N GLU A 224 20.12 -17.84 0.96
CA GLU A 224 20.26 -17.75 -0.49
C GLU A 224 18.90 -17.41 -1.09
N VAL A 225 18.79 -16.20 -1.65
CA VAL A 225 17.56 -15.70 -2.24
C VAL A 225 17.64 -15.82 -3.75
N HIS A 226 16.77 -16.65 -4.31
CA HIS A 226 16.64 -16.85 -5.75
C HIS A 226 15.69 -15.81 -6.33
N VAL A 227 16.22 -14.94 -7.20
CA VAL A 227 15.45 -13.97 -7.97
C VAL A 227 15.23 -14.57 -9.35
N GLU A 228 14.00 -14.98 -9.61
CA GLU A 228 13.61 -15.58 -10.88
C GLU A 228 13.44 -14.52 -11.98
N LYS A 229 13.55 -14.97 -13.23
CA LYS A 229 13.35 -14.13 -14.41
C LYS A 229 11.92 -13.58 -14.42
N GLY A 230 11.80 -12.28 -14.66
CA GLY A 230 10.52 -11.61 -14.82
C GLY A 230 9.84 -11.21 -13.51
N MET A 231 10.43 -11.52 -12.35
CA MET A 231 9.90 -11.05 -11.06
C MET A 231 9.68 -9.53 -11.07
N GLN A 232 8.62 -9.09 -10.39
CA GLN A 232 8.17 -7.70 -10.40
C GLN A 232 8.69 -6.93 -9.18
N ASN A 233 8.73 -5.60 -9.32
CA ASN A 233 8.99 -4.72 -8.18
C ASN A 233 7.92 -4.91 -7.09
N GLY A 234 8.35 -4.98 -5.84
CA GLY A 234 7.47 -5.22 -4.68
C GLY A 234 7.12 -6.69 -4.43
N GLN A 235 7.52 -7.61 -5.30
CA GLN A 235 7.27 -9.04 -5.10
C GLN A 235 8.01 -9.58 -3.87
N LYS A 236 7.37 -10.49 -3.14
CA LYS A 236 7.83 -11.01 -1.84
C LYS A 236 8.41 -12.41 -1.98
N ILE A 237 9.58 -12.65 -1.40
CA ILE A 237 10.19 -13.97 -1.24
C ILE A 237 10.24 -14.28 0.25
N THR A 238 9.52 -15.31 0.68
CA THR A 238 9.31 -15.61 2.10
C THR A 238 10.12 -16.84 2.52
N PHE A 239 10.83 -16.72 3.62
CA PHE A 239 11.56 -17.79 4.29
C PHE A 239 10.86 -18.11 5.62
N PRO A 240 10.09 -19.20 5.67
CA PRO A 240 9.23 -19.50 6.80
C PRO A 240 10.04 -19.87 8.05
N GLY A 241 9.67 -19.32 9.21
CA GLY A 241 10.32 -19.62 10.49
C GLY A 241 11.78 -19.15 10.63
N GLU A 242 12.22 -18.26 9.74
CA GLU A 242 13.59 -17.74 9.74
C GLU A 242 13.76 -16.42 10.52
N ALA A 243 12.67 -15.87 11.08
CA ALA A 243 12.71 -14.65 11.89
C ALA A 243 13.31 -14.88 13.29
N ASP A 244 13.22 -13.87 14.15
CA ASP A 244 13.68 -13.97 15.53
C ASP A 244 12.84 -14.95 16.34
N GLU A 245 13.51 -15.90 16.98
CA GLU A 245 12.91 -16.87 17.89
C GLU A 245 12.79 -16.26 19.30
N ALA A 246 11.66 -16.52 19.96
CA ALA A 246 11.46 -16.19 21.35
C ALA A 246 10.91 -17.41 22.12
N PRO A 247 11.28 -17.61 23.40
CA PRO A 247 10.73 -18.68 24.22
C PRO A 247 9.20 -18.62 24.26
N GLU A 248 8.55 -19.79 24.16
CA GLU A 248 7.08 -19.95 24.19
C GLU A 248 6.33 -19.25 23.02
N MET A 249 7.05 -18.84 21.97
CA MET A 249 6.53 -18.17 20.79
C MET A 249 6.82 -18.98 19.52
N ILE A 250 5.92 -18.97 18.54
CA ILE A 250 6.16 -19.52 17.20
C ILE A 250 6.98 -18.50 16.42
N THR A 251 8.05 -18.91 15.77
CA THR A 251 8.90 -18.01 14.97
C THR A 251 8.12 -17.40 13.79
N GLY A 252 8.32 -16.11 13.55
CA GLY A 252 7.84 -15.42 12.35
C GLY A 252 8.64 -15.80 11.10
N ASP A 253 8.30 -15.18 9.98
CA ASP A 253 8.97 -15.41 8.70
C ASP A 253 9.91 -14.24 8.34
N VAL A 254 10.94 -14.53 7.55
CA VAL A 254 11.74 -13.47 6.90
C VAL A 254 11.18 -13.25 5.50
N VAL A 255 10.75 -12.03 5.22
CA VAL A 255 10.14 -11.67 3.93
C VAL A 255 11.07 -10.68 3.21
N PHE A 256 11.69 -11.13 2.13
CA PHE A 256 12.43 -10.24 1.24
C PHE A 256 11.49 -9.57 0.26
N VAL A 257 11.46 -8.24 0.25
CA VAL A 257 10.67 -7.46 -0.72
C VAL A 257 11.62 -6.96 -1.80
N LEU A 258 11.39 -7.38 -3.03
CA LEU A 258 12.20 -6.93 -4.16
C LEU A 258 11.97 -5.44 -4.41
N GLN A 259 13.05 -4.66 -4.46
CA GLN A 259 13.05 -3.25 -4.82
C GLN A 259 13.88 -3.08 -6.10
N GLN A 260 13.20 -2.80 -7.20
CA GLN A 260 13.84 -2.53 -8.47
C GLN A 260 14.63 -1.22 -8.38
N LYS A 261 15.91 -1.28 -8.73
CA LYS A 261 16.74 -0.08 -8.91
C LYS A 261 16.37 0.63 -10.21
N GLU A 262 16.40 1.94 -10.19
CA GLU A 262 16.33 2.75 -11.40
C GLU A 262 17.54 2.44 -12.29
N HIS A 263 17.28 2.36 -13.59
CA HIS A 263 18.30 2.09 -14.60
C HIS A 263 18.45 3.32 -15.50
N PRO A 264 19.68 3.70 -15.90
CA PRO A 264 19.93 4.94 -16.64
C PRO A 264 19.29 4.98 -18.03
N LYS A 265 19.27 3.85 -18.76
CA LYS A 265 18.72 3.77 -20.13
C LYS A 265 17.29 3.23 -20.20
N PHE A 266 17.05 2.07 -19.57
CA PHE A 266 15.76 1.38 -19.62
C PHE A 266 14.82 1.77 -18.48
N LYS A 267 13.55 1.99 -18.83
CA LYS A 267 12.42 2.13 -17.90
C LYS A 267 11.48 0.94 -18.11
N ARG A 268 11.24 0.16 -17.06
CA ARG A 268 10.31 -0.98 -17.11
C ARG A 268 8.89 -0.55 -16.76
N LYS A 269 7.92 -0.98 -17.56
CA LYS A 269 6.49 -0.85 -17.27
C LYS A 269 5.80 -2.19 -17.55
N GLY A 270 5.48 -2.92 -16.49
CA GLY A 270 4.98 -4.30 -16.61
C GLY A 270 6.04 -5.22 -17.22
N ASP A 271 5.68 -5.87 -18.33
CA ASP A 271 6.58 -6.73 -19.10
C ASP A 271 7.29 -5.98 -20.24
N ASP A 272 6.95 -4.71 -20.46
CA ASP A 272 7.54 -3.89 -21.52
C ASP A 272 8.69 -3.02 -21.01
N LEU A 273 9.63 -2.74 -21.91
CA LEU A 273 10.78 -1.86 -21.68
C LEU A 273 10.65 -0.61 -22.54
N PHE A 274 11.08 0.53 -21.99
CA PHE A 274 11.09 1.82 -22.65
C PHE A 274 12.51 2.38 -22.62
N VAL A 275 12.98 2.91 -23.74
CA VAL A 275 14.27 3.59 -23.84
C VAL A 275 14.11 4.85 -24.68
N ASP A 276 14.79 5.90 -24.27
CA ASP A 276 14.86 7.14 -25.02
C ASP A 276 16.13 7.12 -25.88
N HIS A 277 15.99 7.40 -27.17
CA HIS A 277 17.10 7.51 -28.09
C HIS A 277 17.05 8.84 -28.84
N THR A 278 18.12 9.61 -28.73
CA THR A 278 18.24 10.89 -29.42
C THR A 278 18.78 10.67 -30.83
N LEU A 279 18.09 11.23 -31.82
CA LEU A 279 18.50 11.24 -33.22
C LEU A 279 18.71 12.68 -33.68
N SER A 280 19.67 12.89 -34.56
CA SER A 280 19.77 14.16 -35.28
C SER A 280 18.62 14.33 -36.29
N LEU A 281 18.29 15.57 -36.66
CA LEU A 281 17.29 15.85 -37.70
C LEU A 281 17.60 15.13 -39.03
N THR A 282 18.87 15.02 -39.40
CA THR A 282 19.28 14.31 -40.62
C THR A 282 19.02 12.82 -40.53
N GLU A 283 19.32 12.19 -39.39
CA GLU A 283 19.01 10.77 -39.11
C GLU A 283 17.50 10.51 -39.08
N ALA A 284 16.72 11.44 -38.52
CA ALA A 284 15.27 11.34 -38.46
C ALA A 284 14.61 11.40 -39.85
N LEU A 285 15.18 12.15 -40.80
CA LEU A 285 14.65 12.32 -42.16
C LEU A 285 15.22 11.29 -43.16
N CYS A 286 16.53 11.04 -43.11
CA CYS A 286 17.24 10.21 -44.10
C CYS A 286 17.36 8.73 -43.68
N GLY A 287 16.98 8.40 -42.45
CA GLY A 287 17.14 7.09 -41.84
C GLY A 287 18.44 6.98 -41.01
N PHE A 288 18.46 5.99 -40.12
CA PHE A 288 19.53 5.81 -39.15
C PHE A 288 19.90 4.34 -38.97
N THR A 289 21.06 4.12 -38.38
CA THR A 289 21.50 2.81 -37.91
C THR A 289 22.29 2.98 -36.62
N PHE A 290 21.86 2.36 -35.53
CA PHE A 290 22.58 2.41 -34.27
C PHE A 290 22.54 1.06 -33.54
N ILE A 291 23.44 0.90 -32.58
CA ILE A 291 23.57 -0.30 -31.77
C ILE A 291 23.06 -0.01 -30.36
N LEU A 292 22.12 -0.83 -29.89
CA LEU A 292 21.62 -0.79 -28.52
C LEU A 292 22.07 -2.03 -27.75
N THR A 293 22.81 -1.82 -26.66
CA THR A 293 23.13 -2.91 -25.72
C THR A 293 21.93 -3.21 -24.83
N HIS A 294 21.44 -4.44 -24.88
CA HIS A 294 20.31 -4.93 -24.08
C HIS A 294 20.76 -5.36 -22.65
N LEU A 295 19.79 -5.68 -21.79
CA LEU A 295 19.98 -6.12 -20.39
C LEU A 295 20.70 -7.48 -20.25
N ASP A 296 20.73 -8.30 -21.30
CA ASP A 296 21.50 -9.55 -21.37
C ASP A 296 22.91 -9.38 -21.96
N GLY A 297 23.28 -8.14 -22.31
CA GLY A 297 24.56 -7.83 -22.94
C GLY A 297 24.60 -8.05 -24.45
N ARG A 298 23.53 -8.55 -25.08
CA ARG A 298 23.44 -8.62 -26.55
C ARG A 298 23.39 -7.21 -27.14
N GLN A 299 23.91 -7.07 -28.35
CA GLN A 299 23.84 -5.85 -29.13
C GLN A 299 22.75 -5.99 -30.19
N LEU A 300 21.75 -5.12 -30.14
CA LEU A 300 20.67 -5.04 -31.11
C LEU A 300 21.01 -3.96 -32.13
N LEU A 301 21.15 -4.36 -33.40
CA LEU A 301 21.31 -3.43 -34.51
C LEU A 301 19.95 -2.95 -34.97
N ILE A 302 19.64 -1.68 -34.72
CA ILE A 302 18.37 -1.06 -35.08
C ILE A 302 18.61 -0.19 -36.29
N LYS A 303 17.85 -0.43 -37.36
CA LYS A 303 17.96 0.28 -38.63
C LYS A 303 16.60 0.78 -39.11
N SER A 304 16.58 2.01 -39.60
CA SER A 304 15.45 2.58 -40.34
C SER A 304 15.68 2.40 -41.84
N LYS A 305 14.61 2.32 -42.64
CA LYS A 305 14.76 2.34 -44.10
C LYS A 305 15.10 3.77 -44.55
N PRO A 306 15.97 3.96 -45.56
CA PRO A 306 16.19 5.28 -46.15
C PRO A 306 14.87 5.88 -46.65
N GLY A 307 14.56 7.11 -46.22
CA GLY A 307 13.31 7.82 -46.52
C GLY A 307 12.15 7.54 -45.55
N GLU A 308 12.34 6.69 -44.54
CA GLU A 308 11.37 6.53 -43.46
C GLU A 308 11.57 7.62 -42.41
N VAL A 309 10.69 8.62 -42.43
CA VAL A 309 10.74 9.76 -41.50
C VAL A 309 10.28 9.35 -40.11
N VAL A 310 11.05 9.72 -39.09
CA VAL A 310 10.67 9.57 -37.68
C VAL A 310 10.34 10.94 -37.08
N LYS A 311 9.16 11.03 -36.47
CA LYS A 311 8.70 12.25 -35.82
C LYS A 311 9.31 12.39 -34.42
N PRO A 312 9.43 13.63 -33.91
CA PRO A 312 9.76 13.85 -32.51
C PRO A 312 8.75 13.15 -31.58
N ASP A 313 9.26 12.53 -30.52
CA ASP A 313 8.51 11.74 -29.52
C ASP A 313 7.74 10.53 -30.09
N GLU A 314 8.07 10.10 -31.31
CA GLU A 314 7.49 8.88 -31.89
C GLU A 314 8.04 7.63 -31.18
N PHE A 315 7.16 6.66 -30.96
CA PHE A 315 7.52 5.36 -30.40
C PHE A 315 7.56 4.29 -31.50
N LYS A 316 8.67 3.56 -31.60
CA LYS A 316 8.73 2.29 -32.35
C LYS A 316 8.95 1.12 -31.41
N ALA A 317 8.37 -0.02 -31.74
CA ALA A 317 8.42 -1.22 -30.91
C ALA A 317 9.22 -2.34 -31.57
N ILE A 318 10.05 -3.01 -30.77
CA ILE A 318 10.72 -4.26 -31.13
C ILE A 318 10.03 -5.38 -30.34
N ASN A 319 9.47 -6.34 -31.06
CA ASN A 319 8.80 -7.48 -30.45
C ASN A 319 9.81 -8.41 -29.77
N ASP A 320 9.38 -9.08 -28.70
CA ASP A 320 10.15 -10.10 -27.97
C ASP A 320 11.48 -9.62 -27.34
N GLU A 321 11.70 -8.30 -27.26
CA GLU A 321 12.87 -7.69 -26.62
C GLU A 321 12.50 -6.90 -25.34
N GLY A 322 11.31 -7.09 -24.79
CA GLY A 322 10.92 -6.59 -23.46
C GLY A 322 11.35 -7.54 -22.32
N MET A 323 10.81 -7.32 -21.12
CA MET A 323 11.07 -8.18 -19.95
C MET A 323 10.43 -9.58 -20.13
N PRO A 324 11.05 -10.64 -19.61
CA PRO A 324 10.41 -11.95 -19.54
C PRO A 324 9.22 -11.93 -18.59
N ALA A 325 8.16 -12.65 -18.93
CA ALA A 325 7.01 -12.82 -18.05
C ALA A 325 7.38 -13.75 -16.88
N TYR A 326 6.97 -13.39 -15.66
CA TYR A 326 7.18 -14.23 -14.48
C TYR A 326 6.57 -15.62 -14.68
N GLN A 327 7.30 -16.67 -14.26
CA GLN A 327 6.98 -18.11 -14.48
C GLN A 327 6.98 -18.59 -15.95
N ARG A 328 6.97 -17.67 -16.93
CA ARG A 328 6.97 -17.99 -18.36
C ARG A 328 8.12 -17.26 -19.07
N PRO A 329 9.38 -17.66 -18.82
CA PRO A 329 10.55 -16.93 -19.30
C PRO A 329 10.71 -16.90 -20.83
N PHE A 330 10.03 -17.78 -21.55
CA PHE A 330 10.03 -17.81 -23.02
C PHE A 330 9.16 -16.73 -23.65
N ILE A 331 8.19 -16.18 -22.90
CA ILE A 331 7.34 -15.09 -23.34
C ILE A 331 7.96 -13.80 -22.84
N LYS A 332 8.31 -12.90 -23.77
CA LYS A 332 8.87 -11.59 -23.46
C LYS A 332 7.89 -10.50 -23.90
N GLY A 333 7.90 -9.37 -23.20
CA GLY A 333 7.21 -8.17 -23.64
C GLY A 333 7.91 -7.51 -24.83
N LYS A 334 7.59 -6.24 -25.06
CA LYS A 334 8.15 -5.43 -26.15
C LYS A 334 9.13 -4.41 -25.62
N LEU A 335 10.08 -4.03 -26.48
CA LEU A 335 10.94 -2.88 -26.26
C LEU A 335 10.42 -1.70 -27.08
N TYR A 336 10.01 -0.64 -26.41
CA TYR A 336 9.60 0.63 -26.99
C TYR A 336 10.78 1.60 -26.98
N ILE A 337 11.07 2.17 -28.13
CA ILE A 337 12.09 3.19 -28.32
C ILE A 337 11.39 4.49 -28.64
N ARG A 338 11.52 5.47 -27.75
CA ARG A 338 11.07 6.84 -28.00
C ARG A 338 12.19 7.60 -28.68
N PHE A 339 11.90 8.18 -29.83
CA PHE A 339 12.85 8.97 -30.57
C PHE A 339 12.72 10.45 -30.22
N VAL A 340 13.77 11.01 -29.64
CA VAL A 340 13.90 12.45 -29.40
C VAL A 340 14.70 13.02 -30.57
N VAL A 341 14.15 13.97 -31.30
CA VAL A 341 14.85 14.58 -32.44
C VAL A 341 15.54 15.85 -31.98
N ASP A 342 16.86 15.87 -32.13
CA ASP A 342 17.71 17.02 -31.85
C ASP A 342 17.80 17.91 -33.08
N PHE A 343 17.36 19.16 -32.91
CA PHE A 343 17.36 20.17 -33.98
C PHE A 343 18.62 21.03 -33.87
N PRO A 344 19.21 21.44 -35.01
CA PRO A 344 20.35 22.35 -34.99
C PRO A 344 19.93 23.72 -34.41
N ASP A 345 20.80 24.34 -33.62
CA ASP A 345 20.55 25.65 -32.98
C ASP A 345 20.30 26.78 -33.98
N SER A 346 20.97 26.73 -35.14
CA SER A 346 20.82 27.71 -36.21
C SER A 346 21.17 27.09 -37.57
N LEU A 347 20.64 27.69 -38.63
CA LEU A 347 20.88 27.31 -40.03
C LEU A 347 21.44 28.51 -40.79
N SER A 348 22.40 28.29 -41.68
CA SER A 348 22.89 29.32 -42.59
C SER A 348 21.89 29.60 -43.72
N GLN A 349 21.99 30.79 -44.34
CA GLN A 349 21.12 31.18 -45.46
C GLN A 349 21.14 30.14 -46.61
N GLU A 350 22.33 29.64 -46.96
CA GLU A 350 22.51 28.61 -47.97
C GLU A 350 21.80 27.29 -47.62
N GLN A 351 21.83 26.90 -46.34
CA GLN A 351 21.14 25.70 -45.85
C GLN A 351 19.61 25.86 -45.90
N VAL A 352 19.10 27.05 -45.62
CA VAL A 352 17.66 27.35 -45.71
C VAL A 352 17.17 27.23 -47.15
N GLU A 353 17.89 27.83 -48.11
CA GLU A 353 17.54 27.73 -49.55
C GLU A 353 17.56 26.27 -50.05
N LEU A 354 18.56 25.48 -49.62
CA LEU A 354 18.62 24.05 -49.93
C LEU A 354 17.43 23.28 -49.34
N LEU A 355 17.06 23.54 -48.09
CA LEU A 355 15.93 22.89 -47.45
C LEU A 355 14.59 23.25 -48.11
N GLU A 356 14.42 24.51 -48.53
CA GLU A 356 13.21 24.94 -49.26
C GLU A 356 13.05 24.26 -50.61
N SER A 357 14.16 23.90 -51.26
CA SER A 357 14.12 23.15 -52.53
C SER A 357 13.70 21.69 -52.35
N ILE A 358 13.87 21.12 -51.15
CA ILE A 358 13.65 19.70 -50.85
C ILE A 358 12.32 19.47 -50.12
N LEU A 359 11.95 20.37 -49.20
CA LEU A 359 10.77 20.26 -48.36
C LEU A 359 9.52 20.84 -49.06
N PRO A 360 8.30 20.53 -48.57
CA PRO A 360 7.08 21.12 -49.13
C PRO A 360 7.17 22.65 -49.17
N PRO A 361 6.67 23.30 -50.25
CA PRO A 361 6.74 24.74 -50.37
C PRO A 361 6.03 25.39 -49.19
N ARG A 362 6.58 26.52 -48.73
CA ARG A 362 5.97 27.30 -47.64
C ARG A 362 4.49 27.50 -47.98
N PRO A 363 3.56 27.17 -47.07
CA PRO A 363 2.16 27.48 -47.29
C PRO A 363 2.06 28.99 -47.50
N ASN A 364 1.45 29.39 -48.62
CA ASN A 364 1.15 30.80 -48.83
C ASN A 364 0.27 31.26 -47.67
N PRO A 365 0.65 32.32 -46.93
CA PRO A 365 -0.23 32.91 -45.95
C PRO A 365 -1.41 33.54 -46.70
N LEU A 366 -2.48 32.77 -46.92
CA LEU A 366 -3.72 33.26 -47.53
C LEU A 366 -4.75 33.52 -46.42
N HIS A 367 -4.87 34.82 -46.14
CA HIS A 367 -6.07 35.60 -45.86
C HIS A 367 -6.91 35.28 -44.61
N SER A 368 -6.68 36.04 -43.54
CA SER A 368 -7.80 36.83 -43.02
C SER A 368 -8.16 37.91 -44.07
N GLU A 369 -9.41 38.33 -44.14
CA GLU A 369 -9.87 39.38 -45.07
C GLU A 369 -9.22 40.76 -44.82
N MET A 370 -8.32 40.87 -43.83
CA MET A 370 -7.54 42.06 -43.54
C MET A 370 -6.28 42.08 -44.40
N GLU A 371 -5.99 43.22 -45.01
CA GLU A 371 -4.73 43.45 -45.70
C GLU A 371 -3.56 43.29 -44.70
N ILE A 372 -2.43 42.72 -45.14
CA ILE A 372 -1.26 42.49 -44.27
C ILE A 372 -0.77 43.82 -43.64
N ASP A 373 -1.06 44.95 -44.31
CA ASP A 373 -0.76 46.32 -43.85
C ASP A 373 -1.61 46.77 -42.65
N GLU A 374 -2.70 46.06 -42.30
CA GLU A 374 -3.51 46.28 -41.10
C GLU A 374 -3.11 45.39 -39.92
N CYS A 375 -2.15 44.47 -40.11
CA CYS A 375 -1.65 43.61 -39.03
C CYS A 375 -0.53 44.32 -38.25
N GLU A 376 -0.63 44.36 -36.92
CA GLU A 376 0.47 44.83 -36.07
C GLU A 376 1.65 43.84 -36.14
N GLU A 377 2.81 44.34 -36.56
CA GLU A 377 4.05 43.55 -36.55
C GLU A 377 4.46 43.24 -35.11
N THR A 378 4.53 41.94 -34.79
CA THR A 378 4.93 41.46 -33.47
C THR A 378 6.21 40.67 -33.57
N THR A 379 7.10 40.85 -32.59
CA THR A 379 8.36 40.11 -32.51
C THR A 379 8.23 38.97 -31.52
N LEU A 380 8.52 37.76 -31.99
CA LEU A 380 8.59 36.58 -31.13
C LEU A 380 9.93 36.56 -30.41
N HIS A 381 9.92 36.21 -29.12
CA HIS A 381 11.11 35.97 -28.32
C HIS A 381 11.02 34.59 -27.68
N ASN A 382 12.17 33.95 -27.46
CA ASN A 382 12.22 32.64 -26.82
C ASN A 382 11.86 32.78 -25.35
N VAL A 383 10.90 31.99 -24.88
CA VAL A 383 10.45 31.99 -23.49
C VAL A 383 10.51 30.58 -22.94
N ASN A 384 11.15 30.42 -21.77
CA ASN A 384 10.95 29.24 -20.95
C ASN A 384 9.64 29.41 -20.16
N ILE A 385 8.60 28.71 -20.59
CA ILE A 385 7.24 28.87 -20.06
C ILE A 385 7.18 28.57 -18.55
N GLU A 386 7.98 27.63 -18.04
CA GLU A 386 7.97 27.32 -16.60
C GLU A 386 8.53 28.49 -15.77
N GLU A 387 9.60 29.13 -16.24
CA GLU A 387 10.18 30.30 -15.56
C GLU A 387 9.29 31.54 -15.68
N GLU A 388 8.66 31.73 -16.84
CA GLU A 388 7.73 32.82 -17.06
C GLU A 388 6.49 32.70 -16.16
N MET A 389 5.95 31.48 -16.03
CA MET A 389 4.83 31.21 -15.13
C MET A 389 5.22 31.33 -13.66
N ARG A 390 6.46 31.01 -13.30
CA ARG A 390 6.99 31.26 -11.95
C ARG A 390 7.08 32.76 -11.68
N ARG A 391 7.66 33.54 -12.61
CA ARG A 391 7.76 35.00 -12.48
C ARG A 391 6.39 35.66 -12.33
N LYS A 392 5.41 35.26 -13.13
CA LYS A 392 4.03 35.77 -13.03
C LYS A 392 3.36 35.43 -11.70
N ARG A 393 3.61 34.25 -11.12
CA ARG A 393 3.09 33.89 -9.80
C ARG A 393 3.73 34.70 -8.68
N GLU A 394 5.02 35.00 -8.80
CA GLU A 394 5.73 35.86 -7.87
C GLU A 394 5.22 37.30 -7.96
N GLU A 395 5.08 37.86 -9.17
CA GLU A 395 4.53 39.21 -9.41
C GLU A 395 3.09 39.34 -8.86
N ALA A 396 2.22 38.36 -9.10
CA ALA A 396 0.86 38.37 -8.56
C ALA A 396 0.81 38.31 -7.02
N ALA A 397 1.76 37.60 -6.39
CA ALA A 397 1.86 37.57 -4.93
C ALA A 397 2.31 38.92 -4.35
N TYR A 398 3.15 39.67 -5.07
CA TYR A 398 3.53 41.03 -4.67
C TYR A 398 2.43 42.06 -4.91
N GLU A 399 1.57 41.88 -5.93
CA GLU A 399 0.42 42.75 -6.17
C GLU A 399 -0.71 42.54 -5.14
N GLU A 400 -0.92 41.31 -4.64
CA GLU A 400 -1.86 41.03 -3.54
C GLU A 400 -1.42 41.67 -2.21
N ASP A 401 -0.12 41.82 -1.96
CA ASP A 401 0.42 42.46 -0.75
C ASP A 401 0.30 44.01 -0.77
N ASP A 402 0.20 44.64 -1.95
CA ASP A 402 0.07 46.11 -2.08
C ASP A 402 -1.39 46.59 -1.95
N ASP A 403 -2.38 45.76 -2.29
CA ASP A 403 -3.81 46.09 -2.17
C ASP A 403 -4.31 46.04 -0.70
N ASP A 404 -3.64 45.27 0.18
CA ASP A 404 -3.89 45.28 1.62
C ASP A 404 -3.34 46.54 2.34
N ASN A 405 -2.54 47.36 1.64
CA ASN A 405 -1.94 48.57 2.21
C ASN A 405 -2.75 49.86 1.95
N HIS A 406 -3.94 49.78 1.34
CA HIS A 406 -4.82 50.93 1.10
C HIS A 406 -6.16 50.91 1.86
N ALA A 407 -6.36 49.97 2.79
CA ALA A 407 -7.63 49.81 3.48
C ALA A 407 -7.64 50.12 4.98
N HIS A 408 -6.71 50.86 5.60
CA HIS A 408 -6.90 51.32 7.00
C HIS A 408 -6.30 52.69 7.31
N GLY A 409 -6.97 53.75 6.86
CA GLY A 409 -6.89 55.06 7.48
C GLY A 409 -7.85 55.18 8.67
N GLY A 410 -7.32 55.35 9.89
CA GLY A 410 -8.01 56.13 10.94
C GLY A 410 -7.99 55.59 12.37
N ALA A 411 -7.04 56.12 13.17
CA ALA A 411 -7.09 56.36 14.63
C ALA A 411 -7.22 55.12 15.56
N GLN A 412 -6.61 55.04 16.74
CA GLN A 412 -6.34 56.05 17.75
C GLN A 412 -5.36 55.48 18.80
N ARG A 413 -4.48 56.35 19.30
CA ARG A 413 -3.51 56.10 20.38
C ARG A 413 -4.15 55.54 21.66
N VAL A 414 -3.48 54.60 22.33
CA VAL A 414 -3.37 54.60 23.81
C VAL A 414 -1.98 54.11 24.23
N GLN A 415 -1.26 55.00 24.92
CA GLN A 415 -0.03 54.73 25.67
C GLN A 415 -0.35 54.28 27.11
N CYS A 416 0.68 53.73 27.76
CA CYS A 416 0.91 53.54 29.21
C CYS A 416 0.61 52.13 29.75
N ALA A 417 1.37 51.55 30.68
CA ALA A 417 2.71 51.80 31.21
C ALA A 417 3.11 50.59 32.10
N GLN A 418 4.41 50.29 32.12
CA GLN A 418 5.24 49.63 33.15
C GLN A 418 4.60 48.81 34.29
N GLN A 419 5.07 47.57 34.47
CA GLN A 419 6.06 47.22 35.51
C GLN A 419 6.76 45.90 35.19
#